data_AF-A0A131Z3Z7-F1
#
_entry.id   AF-A0A131Z3Z7-F1
#
_cell.length_a   1.000
_cell.length_b   1.000
_cell.length_c   1.000
_cell.angle_alpha   90.00
_cell.angle_beta   90.00
_cell.angle_gamma   90.00
#
_symmetry.space_group_name_H-M   'P 1'
#
loop_
_entity.id
_entity.type
_entity.pdbx_description
1 polymer ?
#
loop_
_entity_poly.entity_id
_entity_poly.type
_entity_poly.pdbx_seq_one_letter_code
_entity_poly.pdbx_strand_id
1 'polypeptide(L)'
;MKLLVLSLAIVLALCQVKGDKPVWADEAANGAHQDAWKSLNASLYEIYDMVKATYGNDPVWGENFTCLSVAADDFNEDEKSVEAYFMFLNNDNKEYQGNYETVTAVKMYGYNRENAFRYETEDGQVFTDVIAYSDDNCDVIYVPGTDGNEEGYELWTTDYDNIPANCLNKFNEYAVGRETRDVFTSACLE
;
A
#
# COMPACT_ATOMS: atom_id res chain seq x y z
N MET A 1 53.57 -27.34 10.64
CA MET A 1 52.81 -27.01 9.42
C MET A 1 51.71 -26.04 9.83
N LYS A 2 51.79 -24.77 9.41
CA LYS A 2 50.83 -23.72 9.76
C LYS A 2 49.55 -23.94 8.94
N LEU A 3 48.41 -24.20 9.59
CA LEU A 3 47.10 -24.13 8.93
C LEU A 3 46.70 -22.65 8.84
N LEU A 4 46.58 -22.15 7.61
CA LEU A 4 45.94 -20.87 7.34
C LEU A 4 44.43 -21.08 7.35
N VAL A 5 43.76 -20.39 8.28
CA VAL A 5 42.31 -20.22 8.32
C VAL A 5 41.93 -19.23 7.23
N LEU A 6 41.10 -19.63 6.27
CA LEU A 6 40.43 -18.71 5.34
C LEU A 6 38.97 -18.62 5.74
N SER A 7 38.64 -17.64 6.57
CA SER A 7 37.26 -17.22 6.83
C SER A 7 36.81 -16.30 5.70
N LEU A 8 35.94 -16.83 4.83
CA LEU A 8 35.28 -16.06 3.79
C LEU A 8 34.09 -15.31 4.43
N ALA A 9 34.31 -14.06 4.82
CA ALA A 9 33.21 -13.18 5.22
C ALA A 9 32.46 -12.76 3.95
N ILE A 10 31.31 -13.39 3.70
CA ILE A 10 30.35 -12.94 2.70
C ILE A 10 29.67 -11.70 3.29
N VAL A 11 30.17 -10.52 2.95
CA VAL A 11 29.45 -9.27 3.15
C VAL A 11 28.36 -9.25 2.07
N LEU A 12 27.14 -9.61 2.46
CA LEU A 12 25.93 -9.27 1.70
C LEU A 12 25.84 -7.75 1.69
N ALA A 13 26.45 -7.13 0.69
CA ALA A 13 26.12 -5.76 0.33
C ALA A 13 24.66 -5.78 -0.11
N LEU A 14 23.78 -5.20 0.70
CA LEU A 14 22.46 -4.75 0.29
C LEU A 14 22.67 -3.77 -0.86
N CYS A 15 22.68 -4.28 -2.09
CA CYS A 15 22.48 -3.46 -3.27
C CYS A 15 21.07 -2.90 -3.12
N GLN A 16 20.95 -1.67 -2.62
CA GLN A 16 19.76 -0.88 -2.83
C GLN A 16 19.61 -0.78 -4.35
N VAL A 17 18.65 -1.53 -4.89
CA VAL A 17 18.26 -1.43 -6.28
C VAL A 17 17.82 0.02 -6.47
N LYS A 18 18.69 0.83 -7.08
CA LYS A 18 18.31 2.11 -7.64
C LYS A 18 17.44 1.81 -8.87
N GLY A 19 16.23 1.33 -8.63
CA GLY A 19 15.16 1.43 -9.61
C GLY A 19 14.89 2.91 -9.86
N ASP A 20 14.41 3.24 -11.05
CA ASP A 20 13.91 4.58 -11.33
C ASP A 20 12.77 4.87 -10.35
N LYS A 21 13.06 5.64 -9.30
CA LYS A 21 12.06 6.00 -8.31
C LYS A 21 11.08 7.02 -8.93
N PRO A 22 9.79 6.97 -8.57
CA PRO A 22 8.84 7.99 -9.00
C PRO A 22 9.30 9.40 -8.65
N VAL A 23 8.94 10.40 -9.46
CA VAL A 23 9.39 11.80 -9.24
C VAL A 23 8.92 12.38 -7.90
N TRP A 24 7.79 11.88 -7.37
CA TRP A 24 7.28 12.27 -6.06
C TRP A 24 8.00 11.59 -4.89
N ALA A 25 8.86 10.59 -5.14
CA ALA A 25 9.66 9.90 -4.11
C ALA A 25 10.89 10.74 -3.70
N ASP A 26 10.62 11.92 -3.16
CA ASP A 26 11.60 12.84 -2.57
C ASP A 26 11.17 13.19 -1.14
N GLU A 27 11.86 12.60 -0.16
CA GLU A 27 11.54 12.78 1.26
C GLU A 27 11.67 14.25 1.71
N ALA A 28 12.62 15.00 1.16
CA ALA A 28 12.83 16.39 1.56
C ALA A 28 11.70 17.30 1.05
N ALA A 29 11.16 17.01 -0.13
CA ALA A 29 10.07 17.79 -0.72
C ALA A 29 8.68 17.34 -0.24
N ASN A 30 8.45 16.02 -0.20
CA ASN A 30 7.12 15.43 -0.06
C ASN A 30 6.95 14.62 1.22
N GLY A 31 8.03 14.34 1.96
CA GLY A 31 8.01 13.42 3.10
C GLY A 31 7.00 13.78 4.19
N ALA A 32 6.64 15.05 4.33
CA ALA A 32 5.59 15.52 5.24
C ALA A 32 4.21 14.89 4.97
N HIS A 33 3.95 14.50 3.72
CA HIS A 33 2.72 13.85 3.24
C HIS A 33 2.95 12.37 2.92
N GLN A 34 3.97 11.73 3.49
CA GLN A 34 4.34 10.34 3.21
C GLN A 34 4.70 9.59 4.49
N ASP A 35 4.05 9.91 5.61
CA ASP A 35 4.23 9.22 6.87
C ASP A 35 3.33 7.98 6.88
N ALA A 36 3.88 6.84 6.47
CA ALA A 36 3.13 5.59 6.41
C ALA A 36 2.64 5.17 7.80
N TRP A 37 3.45 5.31 8.84
CA TRP A 37 3.02 4.91 10.18
C TRP A 37 1.84 5.74 10.68
N LYS A 38 1.82 7.04 10.37
CA LYS A 38 0.65 7.89 10.67
C LYS A 38 -0.60 7.41 9.93
N SER A 39 -0.51 7.16 8.62
CA SER A 39 -1.65 6.70 7.80
C SER A 39 -2.15 5.34 8.30
N LEU A 40 -1.26 4.37 8.55
CA LEU A 40 -1.64 3.06 9.07
C LEU A 40 -2.38 3.15 10.41
N ASN A 41 -1.90 3.99 11.33
CA ASN A 41 -2.55 4.18 12.62
C ASN A 41 -3.96 4.80 12.50
N ALA A 42 -4.27 5.53 11.43
CA ALA A 42 -5.61 6.08 11.20
C ALA A 42 -6.65 4.96 10.97
N SER A 43 -6.23 3.84 10.35
CA SER A 43 -7.10 2.69 10.06
C SER A 43 -7.59 1.91 11.29
N LEU A 44 -7.05 2.20 12.48
CA LEU A 44 -7.58 1.67 13.75
C LEU A 44 -8.90 2.32 14.19
N TYR A 45 -9.17 3.53 13.70
CA TYR A 45 -10.29 4.35 14.18
C TYR A 45 -11.34 4.59 13.10
N GLU A 46 -10.95 4.49 11.84
CA GLU A 46 -11.80 4.74 10.68
C GLU A 46 -11.64 3.60 9.66
N ILE A 47 -12.72 3.28 8.97
CA ILE A 47 -12.67 2.38 7.80
C ILE A 47 -12.16 3.21 6.62
N TYR A 48 -11.21 2.67 5.87
CA TYR A 48 -10.77 3.25 4.62
C TYR A 48 -11.32 2.45 3.45
N ASP A 49 -11.93 3.15 2.50
CA ASP A 49 -12.45 2.58 1.26
C ASP A 49 -11.52 2.92 0.10
N MET A 50 -11.12 1.92 -0.69
CA MET A 50 -10.43 2.18 -1.94
C MET A 50 -11.47 2.66 -2.95
N VAL A 51 -11.53 3.96 -3.21
CA VAL A 51 -12.55 4.53 -4.11
C VAL A 51 -12.13 4.47 -5.57
N LYS A 52 -10.83 4.51 -5.87
CA LYS A 52 -10.30 4.47 -7.24
C LYS A 52 -9.00 3.67 -7.33
N ALA A 53 -8.80 3.04 -8.47
CA ALA A 53 -7.55 2.39 -8.83
C ALA A 53 -7.23 2.61 -10.32
N THR A 54 -5.98 2.34 -10.70
CA THR A 54 -5.55 2.33 -12.11
C THR A 54 -5.25 0.94 -12.66
N TYR A 55 -5.66 -0.10 -11.95
CA TYR A 55 -5.39 -1.50 -12.27
C TYR A 55 -6.60 -2.34 -11.85
N GLY A 56 -6.78 -3.50 -12.48
CA GLY A 56 -8.01 -4.30 -12.36
C GLY A 56 -7.86 -5.55 -11.51
N ASN A 57 -6.64 -6.07 -11.41
CA ASN A 57 -6.39 -7.40 -10.88
C ASN A 57 -5.39 -7.34 -9.73
N ASP A 58 -5.70 -8.08 -8.68
CA ASP A 58 -4.83 -8.25 -7.52
C ASP A 58 -4.71 -9.75 -7.17
N PRO A 59 -3.54 -10.27 -6.76
CA PRO A 59 -3.37 -11.68 -6.41
C PRO A 59 -4.24 -12.17 -5.24
N VAL A 60 -4.64 -11.27 -4.34
CA VAL A 60 -5.47 -11.57 -3.17
C VAL A 60 -6.93 -11.25 -3.46
N TRP A 61 -7.22 -10.04 -3.96
CA TRP A 61 -8.60 -9.59 -4.15
C TRP A 61 -9.25 -10.12 -5.43
N GLY A 62 -8.46 -10.64 -6.37
CA GLY A 62 -8.90 -11.29 -7.59
C GLY A 62 -9.11 -10.36 -8.78
N GLU A 63 -9.64 -10.91 -9.87
CA GLU A 63 -9.86 -10.17 -11.11
C GLU A 63 -11.07 -9.22 -11.02
N ASN A 64 -10.88 -7.99 -11.49
CA ASN A 64 -11.85 -6.89 -11.43
C ASN A 64 -12.45 -6.69 -10.04
N PHE A 65 -11.59 -6.66 -9.02
CA PHE A 65 -12.03 -6.46 -7.65
C PHE A 65 -12.73 -5.10 -7.47
N THR A 66 -13.73 -5.07 -6.59
CA THR A 66 -14.55 -3.89 -6.25
C THR A 66 -14.91 -3.91 -4.77
N CYS A 67 -15.47 -2.81 -4.26
CA CYS A 67 -15.98 -2.74 -2.90
C CYS A 67 -14.95 -3.09 -1.84
N LEU A 68 -13.71 -2.65 -2.09
CA LEU A 68 -12.57 -2.92 -1.22
C LEU A 68 -12.51 -1.88 -0.09
N SER A 69 -12.54 -2.38 1.14
CA SER A 69 -12.41 -1.59 2.37
C SER A 69 -11.44 -2.26 3.33
N VAL A 70 -10.82 -1.47 4.20
CA VAL A 70 -9.91 -1.95 5.24
C VAL A 70 -10.23 -1.32 6.59
N ALA A 71 -10.12 -2.13 7.64
CA ALA A 71 -10.05 -1.69 9.02
C ALA A 71 -8.91 -2.45 9.72
N ALA A 72 -8.23 -1.80 10.66
CA ALA A 72 -7.14 -2.41 11.39
C ALA A 72 -7.48 -2.67 12.86
N ASP A 73 -6.86 -3.70 13.42
CA ASP A 73 -6.77 -4.02 14.84
C ASP A 73 -5.35 -4.46 15.24
N ASP A 74 -5.20 -4.98 16.46
CA ASP A 74 -3.94 -5.54 17.01
C ASP A 74 -2.67 -4.71 16.75
N PHE A 75 -2.74 -3.43 17.11
CA PHE A 75 -1.66 -2.46 16.95
C PHE A 75 -0.39 -2.79 17.74
N ASN A 76 0.75 -2.73 17.06
CA ASN A 76 2.09 -2.91 17.63
C ASN A 76 2.99 -1.71 17.32
N GLU A 77 3.21 -0.85 18.31
CA GLU A 77 4.06 0.34 18.20
C GLU A 77 5.54 0.02 17.96
N ASP A 78 6.05 -1.06 18.55
CA ASP A 78 7.47 -1.42 18.46
C ASP A 78 7.84 -1.91 17.05
N GLU A 79 6.92 -2.63 16.42
CA GLU A 79 7.09 -3.16 15.06
C GLU A 79 6.52 -2.23 13.98
N LYS A 80 5.77 -1.20 14.39
CA LYS A 80 5.00 -0.32 13.49
C LYS A 80 4.07 -1.12 12.58
N SER A 81 3.34 -2.06 13.18
CA SER A 81 2.45 -2.97 12.48
C SER A 81 1.05 -3.00 13.08
N VAL A 82 0.11 -3.50 12.27
CA VAL A 82 -1.28 -3.80 12.63
C VAL A 82 -1.69 -5.10 11.96
N GLU A 83 -2.73 -5.74 12.47
CA GLU A 83 -3.50 -6.72 11.70
C GLU A 83 -4.63 -5.96 11.00
N ALA A 84 -4.78 -6.16 9.70
CA ALA A 84 -5.79 -5.47 8.90
C ALA A 84 -6.77 -6.48 8.30
N TYR A 85 -8.06 -6.21 8.46
CA TYR A 85 -9.11 -6.96 7.81
C TYR A 85 -9.58 -6.24 6.55
N PHE A 86 -9.39 -6.89 5.41
CA PHE A 86 -9.86 -6.42 4.12
C PHE A 86 -11.18 -7.09 3.76
N MET A 87 -12.13 -6.30 3.25
CA MET A 87 -13.38 -6.80 2.67
C MET A 87 -13.48 -6.38 1.22
N PHE A 88 -13.89 -7.30 0.33
CA PHE A 88 -13.96 -7.03 -1.10
C PHE A 88 -14.95 -7.93 -1.85
N LEU A 89 -15.27 -7.53 -3.08
CA LEU A 89 -15.95 -8.33 -4.10
C LEU A 89 -15.04 -8.52 -5.32
N ASN A 90 -15.30 -9.56 -6.10
CA ASN A 90 -14.64 -9.78 -7.38
C ASN A 90 -15.56 -10.51 -8.36
N ASN A 91 -15.08 -10.78 -9.58
CA ASN A 91 -15.89 -11.43 -10.61
C ASN A 91 -16.30 -12.87 -10.29
N ASP A 92 -15.49 -13.58 -9.48
CA ASP A 92 -15.70 -15.00 -9.20
C ASP A 92 -16.78 -15.24 -8.15
N ASN A 93 -16.92 -14.30 -7.20
CA ASN A 93 -17.91 -14.39 -6.13
C ASN A 93 -18.69 -13.09 -5.97
N LYS A 94 -20.02 -13.21 -5.97
CA LYS A 94 -20.94 -12.09 -5.74
C LYS A 94 -21.19 -11.80 -4.26
N GLU A 95 -20.69 -12.64 -3.37
CA GLU A 95 -20.72 -12.42 -1.93
C GLU A 95 -19.40 -11.79 -1.47
N TYR A 96 -19.49 -10.93 -0.45
CA TYR A 96 -18.31 -10.32 0.17
C TYR A 96 -17.34 -11.39 0.65
N GLN A 97 -16.10 -11.22 0.25
CA GLN A 97 -14.95 -11.96 0.75
C GLN A 97 -14.19 -11.08 1.73
N GLY A 98 -13.32 -11.71 2.52
CA GLY A 98 -12.37 -10.97 3.32
C GLY A 98 -11.23 -11.82 3.84
N ASN A 99 -10.14 -11.17 4.16
CA ASN A 99 -8.92 -11.79 4.65
C ASN A 99 -8.21 -10.87 5.65
N TYR A 100 -7.41 -11.48 6.51
CA TYR A 100 -6.49 -10.78 7.39
C TYR A 100 -5.10 -10.68 6.76
N GLU A 101 -4.44 -9.56 6.96
CA GLU A 101 -3.05 -9.34 6.58
C GLU A 101 -2.33 -8.56 7.67
N THR A 102 -1.08 -8.94 7.97
CA THR A 102 -0.20 -8.11 8.78
C THR A 102 0.32 -6.97 7.91
N VAL A 103 0.04 -5.73 8.29
CA VAL A 103 0.54 -4.55 7.57
C VAL A 103 1.59 -3.86 8.43
N THR A 104 2.78 -3.67 7.88
CA THR A 104 3.91 -3.03 8.58
C THR A 104 4.36 -1.78 7.84
N ALA A 105 4.52 -0.66 8.55
CA ALA A 105 5.12 0.53 7.98
C ALA A 105 6.64 0.31 7.79
N VAL A 106 7.11 0.44 6.55
CA VAL A 106 8.50 0.21 6.16
C VAL A 106 9.06 1.37 5.33
N LYS A 107 10.36 1.33 5.05
CA LYS A 107 11.08 2.36 4.28
C LYS A 107 11.31 1.88 2.85
N MET A 108 10.98 2.72 1.89
CA MET A 108 11.25 2.51 0.46
C MET A 108 12.01 3.69 -0.13
N TYR A 109 12.67 3.49 -1.27
CA TYR A 109 13.39 4.52 -2.02
C TYR A 109 14.47 5.30 -1.24
N GLY A 110 15.00 4.70 -0.16
CA GLY A 110 16.05 5.30 0.66
C GLY A 110 15.57 6.38 1.64
N TYR A 111 14.27 6.41 1.96
CA TYR A 111 13.71 7.30 2.98
C TYR A 111 14.27 6.99 4.37
N ASN A 112 14.34 8.00 5.23
CA ASN A 112 14.75 7.86 6.62
C ASN A 112 13.56 7.51 7.53
N ARG A 113 12.36 7.99 7.22
CA ARG A 113 11.09 7.63 7.86
C ARG A 113 10.32 6.61 7.03
N GLU A 114 9.50 5.77 7.68
CA GLU A 114 8.62 4.83 6.99
C GLU A 114 7.65 5.55 6.07
N ASN A 115 7.57 5.11 4.81
CA ASN A 115 6.79 5.72 3.74
C ASN A 115 6.10 4.69 2.84
N ALA A 116 6.10 3.43 3.26
CA ALA A 116 5.53 2.31 2.52
C ALA A 116 4.83 1.35 3.47
N PHE A 117 3.89 0.59 2.92
CA PHE A 117 3.20 -0.51 3.58
C PHE A 117 3.74 -1.82 3.05
N ARG A 118 4.17 -2.68 3.96
CA ARG A 118 4.47 -4.07 3.66
C ARG A 118 3.31 -4.90 4.18
N TYR A 119 2.57 -5.50 3.26
CA TYR A 119 1.49 -6.43 3.52
C TYR A 119 2.07 -7.85 3.58
N GLU A 120 1.62 -8.66 4.53
CA GLU A 120 1.91 -10.08 4.62
C GLU A 120 0.60 -10.85 4.84
N THR A 121 0.23 -11.67 3.86
CA THR A 121 -0.98 -12.49 3.91
C THR A 121 -0.76 -13.72 4.79
N GLU A 122 -1.85 -14.36 5.26
CA GLU A 122 -1.76 -15.59 6.06
C GLU A 122 -1.01 -16.74 5.36
N ASP A 123 -1.03 -16.79 4.02
CA ASP A 123 -0.31 -17.78 3.21
C ASP A 123 1.14 -17.37 2.88
N GLY A 124 1.58 -16.21 3.38
CA GLY A 124 2.97 -15.75 3.32
C GLY A 124 3.34 -14.99 2.03
N GLN A 125 2.36 -14.52 1.26
CA GLN A 125 2.61 -13.57 0.17
C GLN A 125 2.94 -12.20 0.76
N VAL A 126 3.78 -11.44 0.05
CA VAL A 126 4.27 -10.15 0.53
C VAL A 126 4.17 -9.13 -0.58
N PHE A 127 3.54 -8.00 -0.28
CA PHE A 127 3.41 -6.85 -1.18
C PHE A 127 3.99 -5.63 -0.50
N THR A 128 4.67 -4.76 -1.25
CA THR A 128 5.21 -3.50 -0.71
C THR A 128 4.81 -2.30 -1.56
N ASP A 129 3.81 -1.57 -1.08
CA ASP A 129 3.26 -0.40 -1.73
C ASP A 129 3.68 0.88 -1.02
N VAL A 130 3.71 2.00 -1.74
CA VAL A 130 4.36 3.22 -1.28
C VAL A 130 3.37 4.36 -1.17
N ILE A 131 3.39 5.08 -0.05
CA ILE A 131 2.61 6.31 0.10
C ILE A 131 3.18 7.38 -0.85
N ALA A 132 2.46 7.65 -1.93
CA ALA A 132 2.79 8.72 -2.86
C ALA A 132 2.38 10.08 -2.29
N TYR A 133 1.22 10.13 -1.63
CA TYR A 133 0.71 11.28 -0.90
C TYR A 133 -0.31 10.81 0.14
N SER A 134 -0.37 11.48 1.29
CA SER A 134 -1.31 11.20 2.37
C SER A 134 -1.72 12.49 3.06
N ASP A 135 -2.98 12.54 3.48
CA ASP A 135 -3.54 13.53 4.39
C ASP A 135 -4.37 12.84 5.48
N ASP A 136 -4.95 13.58 6.41
CA ASP A 136 -5.59 13.03 7.61
C ASP A 136 -6.71 12.00 7.34
N ASN A 137 -7.36 12.04 6.18
CA ASN A 137 -8.50 11.18 5.85
C ASN A 137 -8.43 10.55 4.45
N CYS A 138 -7.27 10.57 3.81
CA CYS A 138 -7.10 9.98 2.49
C CYS A 138 -5.64 9.67 2.16
N ASP A 139 -5.45 8.65 1.32
CA ASP A 139 -4.15 8.19 0.88
C ASP A 139 -4.13 7.96 -0.64
N VAL A 140 -3.02 8.35 -1.25
CA VAL A 140 -2.65 8.00 -2.63
C VAL A 140 -1.49 7.04 -2.53
N ILE A 141 -1.75 5.78 -2.86
CA ILE A 141 -0.79 4.68 -2.75
C ILE A 141 -0.32 4.30 -4.14
N TYR A 142 0.97 4.01 -4.27
CA TYR A 142 1.59 3.52 -5.49
C TYR A 142 1.96 2.05 -5.33
N VAL A 143 1.48 1.24 -6.25
CA VAL A 143 1.78 -0.19 -6.37
C VAL A 143 2.90 -0.36 -7.39
N PRO A 144 4.13 -0.77 -6.99
CA PRO A 144 5.26 -0.84 -7.90
C PRO A 144 5.16 -1.93 -8.99
N GLY A 145 4.29 -2.92 -8.83
CA GLY A 145 4.14 -4.05 -9.75
C GLY A 145 5.34 -5.00 -9.76
N THR A 146 6.15 -5.00 -8.68
CA THR A 146 7.34 -5.87 -8.57
C THR A 146 7.06 -7.18 -7.84
N ASP A 147 5.87 -7.32 -7.26
CA ASP A 147 5.52 -8.40 -6.33
C ASP A 147 4.59 -9.43 -6.99
N GLY A 148 4.63 -9.51 -8.34
CA GLY A 148 3.75 -10.37 -9.12
C GLY A 148 2.36 -9.79 -9.37
N ASN A 149 2.16 -8.50 -9.06
CA ASN A 149 0.94 -7.72 -9.23
C ASN A 149 1.08 -6.65 -10.34
N GLU A 150 -0.03 -5.99 -10.68
CA GLU A 150 -0.05 -4.91 -11.68
C GLU A 150 0.53 -3.61 -11.08
N GLU A 151 1.35 -2.87 -11.85
CA GLU A 151 1.82 -1.54 -11.44
C GLU A 151 0.66 -0.53 -11.56
N GLY A 152 0.45 0.31 -10.54
CA GLY A 152 -0.63 1.28 -10.55
C GLY A 152 -0.68 2.24 -9.38
N TYR A 153 -1.78 2.96 -9.28
CA TYR A 153 -2.11 3.83 -8.16
C TYR A 153 -3.48 3.50 -7.60
N GLU A 154 -3.63 3.82 -6.33
CA GLU A 154 -4.85 3.65 -5.55
C GLU A 154 -5.20 4.97 -4.85
N LEU A 155 -6.49 5.20 -4.65
CA LEU A 155 -7.00 6.29 -3.84
C LEU A 155 -7.90 5.71 -2.76
N TRP A 156 -7.49 5.90 -1.51
CA TRP A 156 -8.20 5.48 -0.31
C TRP A 156 -8.74 6.69 0.45
N THR A 157 -9.91 6.57 1.05
CA THR A 157 -10.57 7.65 1.83
C THR A 157 -11.48 7.07 2.90
N THR A 158 -11.71 7.80 3.98
CA THR A 158 -12.67 7.42 5.03
C THR A 158 -14.12 7.80 4.72
N ASP A 159 -14.32 8.65 3.71
CA ASP A 159 -15.63 9.03 3.20
C ASP A 159 -15.64 8.82 1.67
N TYR A 160 -16.28 7.74 1.23
CA TYR A 160 -16.36 7.38 -0.19
C TYR A 160 -17.27 8.34 -0.98
N ASP A 161 -18.24 8.98 -0.33
CA ASP A 161 -19.17 9.93 -0.97
C ASP A 161 -18.52 11.31 -1.15
N ASN A 162 -17.61 11.70 -0.24
CA ASN A 162 -16.94 13.00 -0.23
C ASN A 162 -15.42 12.89 -0.32
N ILE A 163 -14.93 12.37 -1.46
CA ILE A 163 -13.49 12.20 -1.73
C ILE A 163 -12.73 13.53 -1.57
N PRO A 164 -11.71 13.60 -0.69
CA PRO A 164 -10.92 14.81 -0.48
C PRO A 164 -10.20 15.31 -1.76
N ALA A 165 -10.37 16.59 -2.08
CA ALA A 165 -9.87 17.17 -3.33
C ALA A 165 -8.33 17.20 -3.43
N ASN A 166 -7.63 17.33 -2.31
CA ASN A 166 -6.18 17.24 -2.22
C ASN A 166 -5.66 15.86 -2.71
N CYS A 167 -6.15 14.76 -2.15
CA CYS A 167 -5.77 13.41 -2.55
C CYS A 167 -6.27 13.08 -3.95
N LEU A 168 -7.50 13.47 -4.32
CA LEU A 168 -8.02 13.26 -5.67
C LEU A 168 -7.16 13.96 -6.74
N ASN A 169 -6.74 15.21 -6.48
CA ASN A 169 -5.86 15.92 -7.41
C ASN A 169 -4.48 15.26 -7.50
N LYS A 170 -3.93 14.77 -6.39
CA LYS A 170 -2.64 14.06 -6.37
C LYS A 170 -2.70 12.70 -7.05
N PHE A 171 -3.76 11.94 -6.82
CA PHE A 171 -4.04 10.71 -7.56
C PHE A 171 -4.10 10.99 -9.06
N ASN A 172 -4.90 11.97 -9.50
CA ASN A 172 -5.02 12.33 -10.92
C ASN A 172 -3.68 12.81 -11.52
N GLU A 173 -2.86 13.54 -10.75
CA GLU A 173 -1.53 14.00 -11.16
C GLU A 173 -0.57 12.82 -11.37
N TYR A 174 -0.54 11.87 -10.44
CA TYR A 174 0.40 10.74 -10.48
C TYR A 174 -0.06 9.61 -11.41
N ALA A 175 -1.37 9.46 -11.61
CA ALA A 175 -1.98 8.47 -12.50
C ALA A 175 -2.05 8.92 -13.98
N VAL A 176 -1.50 10.07 -14.36
CA VAL A 176 -1.55 10.57 -15.76
C VAL A 176 -1.05 9.49 -16.73
N GLY A 177 -1.87 9.21 -17.75
CA GLY A 177 -1.56 8.21 -18.78
C GLY A 177 -2.04 6.80 -18.44
N ARG A 178 -2.65 6.58 -17.28
CA ARG A 178 -3.31 5.34 -16.88
C ARG A 178 -4.82 5.48 -16.96
N GLU A 179 -5.51 4.36 -17.16
CA GLU A 179 -6.97 4.30 -17.07
C GLU A 179 -7.37 4.24 -15.60
N THR A 180 -8.26 5.13 -15.18
CA THR A 180 -8.81 5.13 -13.81
C THR A 180 -10.17 4.46 -13.80
N ARG A 181 -10.42 3.64 -12.79
CA ARG A 181 -11.73 3.05 -12.51
C ARG A 181 -12.16 3.32 -11.07
N ASP A 182 -13.46 3.25 -10.86
CA ASP A 182 -14.03 3.21 -9.50
C ASP A 182 -13.91 1.79 -8.92
N VAL A 183 -13.70 1.72 -7.60
CA VAL A 183 -13.55 0.45 -6.86
C VAL A 183 -14.65 0.34 -5.81
N PHE A 184 -14.62 1.16 -4.75
CA PHE A 184 -15.69 1.30 -3.78
C PHE A 184 -16.61 2.46 -4.17
N THR A 185 -17.92 2.21 -4.19
CA THR A 185 -18.97 3.21 -4.47
C THR A 185 -20.21 2.90 -3.63
N SER A 186 -21.22 3.77 -3.67
CA SER A 186 -22.50 3.54 -2.98
C SER A 186 -23.19 2.22 -3.38
N ALA A 187 -22.92 1.68 -4.58
CA ALA A 187 -23.47 0.41 -5.05
C ALA A 187 -22.96 -0.81 -4.25
N CYS A 188 -21.89 -0.63 -3.47
CA CYS A 188 -21.33 -1.68 -2.61
C CYS A 188 -22.20 -1.95 -1.37
N LEU A 189 -23.13 -1.05 -1.03
CA LEU A 189 -23.97 -1.14 0.16
C LEU A 189 -25.39 -1.68 -0.12
N GLU A 190 -25.70 -1.99 -1.37
CA GLU A 190 -27.00 -2.53 -1.81
C GLU A 190 -27.05 -4.07 -1.77
#